data_AF-A0A8U0HYU4-F1
#
_entry.id   AF-A0A8U0HYU4-F1
#
_cell.length_a   1.000
_cell.length_b   1.000
_cell.length_c   1.000
_cell.angle_alpha   90.00
_cell.angle_beta   90.00
_cell.angle_gamma   90.00
#
_symmetry.space_group_name_H-M   'P 1'
#
loop_
_entity.id
_entity.type
_entity.pdbx_description
1 polymer ?
#
loop_
_entity_poly.entity_id
_entity_poly.type
_entity_poly.pdbx_seq_one_letter_code
_entity_poly.pdbx_strand_id
1 'polypeptide(L)'
;MPLPETDALEQAWIGDRTPVEGTKLLKPAFEHESTTSEDGTVEITVVCNDERMREEWDSAAEIYADRDDVRANVTCEFDVSTARLRDLLAEDTDMFHFVGHIDGLGFQCSDGILDADTVDGTGATTVLLNGCRSHDQGVSLVEAGANAAVVSLGDLWNEGAVEVGETLARLMHYGFSIGHAMTIVREHTSLGKEYMVVGNPSVTLCQSENGIPCMYHVSDEEAETETFEVKIYSYPIWGFSIGATIVSYLPKFERQYIAVGECGKERTTIDEFREVLDSYSEPLIVNGKLTWSDVWLDI
;
A
#
# COMPACT_ATOMS: atom_id res chain seq x y z
N MET A 1 6.63 -14.76 -14.59
CA MET A 1 5.66 -15.51 -15.44
C MET A 1 4.38 -14.69 -15.55
N PRO A 2 3.81 -14.48 -16.75
CA PRO A 2 2.57 -13.70 -16.87
C PRO A 2 1.37 -14.46 -16.27
N LEU A 3 0.44 -13.73 -15.66
CA LEU A 3 -0.85 -14.23 -15.21
C LEU A 3 -1.91 -14.04 -16.31
N PRO A 4 -3.00 -14.83 -16.32
CA PRO A 4 -4.07 -14.64 -17.29
C PRO A 4 -4.82 -13.32 -17.04
N GLU A 5 -5.30 -12.68 -18.11
CA GLU A 5 -6.19 -11.52 -18.00
C GLU A 5 -7.50 -11.89 -17.29
N THR A 6 -7.98 -11.01 -16.42
CA THR A 6 -9.18 -11.19 -15.61
C THR A 6 -9.74 -9.83 -15.19
N ASP A 7 -11.00 -9.80 -14.75
CA ASP A 7 -11.66 -8.67 -14.10
C ASP A 7 -11.60 -8.75 -12.55
N ALA A 8 -10.68 -9.55 -12.02
CA ALA A 8 -10.50 -9.70 -10.58
C ALA A 8 -9.81 -8.47 -9.99
N LEU A 9 -10.23 -8.04 -8.80
CA LEU A 9 -9.61 -6.93 -8.07
C LEU A 9 -8.18 -7.23 -7.60
N GLU A 10 -7.83 -8.51 -7.50
CA GLU A 10 -6.50 -8.96 -7.15
C GLU A 10 -6.21 -10.33 -7.78
N GLN A 11 -4.94 -10.60 -8.10
CA GLN A 11 -4.48 -11.89 -8.58
C GLN A 11 -3.31 -12.38 -7.75
N ALA A 12 -3.32 -13.68 -7.43
CA ALA A 12 -2.27 -14.31 -6.66
C ALA A 12 -1.82 -15.63 -7.32
N TRP A 13 -0.55 -15.99 -7.11
CA TRP A 13 0.07 -17.18 -7.70
C TRP A 13 0.68 -18.10 -6.63
N ILE A 14 0.40 -19.39 -6.76
CA ILE A 14 0.99 -20.48 -5.95
C ILE A 14 1.78 -21.40 -6.89
N GLY A 15 3.03 -21.68 -6.54
CA GLY A 15 3.93 -22.58 -7.26
C GLY A 15 5.32 -21.97 -7.43
N ASP A 16 6.29 -22.72 -7.93
CA ASP A 16 7.72 -22.36 -7.81
C ASP A 16 8.11 -21.06 -8.54
N ARG A 17 7.45 -20.74 -9.66
CA ARG A 17 7.78 -19.53 -10.44
C ARG A 17 7.30 -18.26 -9.77
N THR A 18 7.98 -17.15 -10.05
CA THR A 18 7.55 -15.80 -9.64
C THR A 18 6.67 -15.18 -10.74
N PRO A 19 5.47 -14.65 -10.41
CA PRO A 19 4.65 -13.94 -11.38
C PRO A 19 5.29 -12.59 -11.72
N VAL A 20 5.01 -12.04 -12.91
CA VAL A 20 5.48 -10.67 -13.26
C VAL A 20 4.62 -9.61 -12.57
N GLU A 21 3.35 -9.93 -12.33
CA GLU A 21 2.35 -9.03 -11.74
C GLU A 21 1.51 -9.79 -10.72
N GLY A 22 0.85 -9.07 -9.81
CA GLY A 22 0.07 -9.65 -8.72
C GLY A 22 0.94 -10.14 -7.57
N THR A 23 0.38 -11.08 -6.80
CA THR A 23 0.98 -11.55 -5.54
C THR A 23 1.62 -12.93 -5.71
N LYS A 24 2.85 -13.11 -5.23
CA LYS A 24 3.46 -14.42 -5.00
C LYS A 24 3.08 -14.91 -3.60
N LEU A 25 2.22 -15.92 -3.51
CA LEU A 25 1.84 -16.48 -2.22
C LEU A 25 2.96 -17.35 -1.65
N LEU A 26 3.31 -17.09 -0.40
CA LEU A 26 4.23 -17.91 0.38
C LEU A 26 3.50 -18.49 1.58
N LYS A 27 3.68 -19.79 1.83
CA LYS A 27 3.02 -20.46 2.96
C LYS A 27 3.39 -19.86 4.33
N PRO A 28 4.67 -19.52 4.62
CA PRO A 28 5.06 -18.94 5.91
C PRO A 28 4.27 -17.69 6.30
N ALA A 29 3.91 -16.84 5.32
CA ALA A 29 3.12 -15.63 5.55
C ALA A 29 1.78 -15.86 6.26
N PHE A 30 1.18 -17.04 6.08
CA PHE A 30 -0.10 -17.41 6.70
C PHE A 30 0.07 -18.19 8.01
N GLU A 31 1.29 -18.62 8.33
CA GLU A 31 1.62 -19.29 9.59
C GLU A 31 1.97 -18.28 10.69
N HIS A 32 2.42 -17.09 10.28
CA HIS A 32 2.81 -15.98 11.16
C HIS A 32 1.71 -14.92 11.32
N GLU A 33 0.43 -15.24 11.09
CA GLU A 33 -0.66 -14.25 11.19
C GLU A 33 -0.69 -13.61 12.58
N SER A 34 -0.21 -12.37 12.67
CA SER A 34 -0.13 -11.60 13.92
C SER A 34 -1.49 -10.99 14.24
N THR A 35 -1.79 -10.86 15.53
CA THR A 35 -2.96 -10.13 16.01
C THR A 35 -2.64 -8.64 16.02
N THR A 36 -3.46 -7.83 15.36
CA THR A 36 -3.36 -6.36 15.33
C THR A 36 -3.18 -5.77 16.74
N SER A 37 -2.34 -4.72 16.85
CA SER A 37 -2.09 -3.96 18.07
C SER A 37 -3.38 -3.58 18.80
N GLU A 38 -3.49 -3.95 20.08
CA GLU A 38 -4.73 -3.85 20.87
C GLU A 38 -5.20 -2.41 21.14
N ASP A 39 -4.32 -1.42 20.97
CA ASP A 39 -4.58 0.00 21.26
C ASP A 39 -4.93 0.85 20.03
N GLY A 40 -4.89 0.23 18.83
CA GLY A 40 -5.15 0.89 17.55
C GLY A 40 -4.04 1.83 17.07
N THR A 41 -2.85 1.77 17.69
CA THR A 41 -1.67 2.51 17.25
C THR A 41 -0.92 1.68 16.20
N VAL A 42 -0.50 2.32 15.10
CA VAL A 42 0.28 1.68 14.03
C VAL A 42 1.75 2.03 14.21
N GLU A 43 2.60 1.02 14.37
CA GLU A 43 4.04 1.15 14.54
C GLU A 43 4.74 1.06 13.19
N ILE A 44 5.43 2.12 12.76
CA ILE A 44 6.09 2.20 11.46
C ILE A 44 7.58 2.49 11.67
N THR A 45 8.43 1.65 11.09
CA THR A 45 9.89 1.83 11.09
C THR A 45 10.38 2.13 9.68
N VAL A 46 10.95 3.31 9.47
CA VAL A 46 11.52 3.74 8.19
C VAL A 46 13.04 3.83 8.30
N VAL A 47 13.74 3.07 7.46
CA VAL A 47 15.21 3.06 7.40
C VAL A 47 15.68 3.53 6.04
N CYS A 48 16.53 4.56 6.01
CA CYS A 48 17.14 5.05 4.78
C CYS A 48 18.66 4.92 4.82
N ASN A 49 19.22 4.09 3.94
CA ASN A 49 20.66 3.86 3.78
C ASN A 49 21.21 4.42 2.46
N ASP A 50 20.46 5.31 1.80
CA ASP A 50 20.93 6.03 0.61
C ASP A 50 20.76 7.55 0.81
N GLU A 51 21.87 8.27 0.90
CA GLU A 51 21.89 9.74 0.99
C GLU A 51 21.09 10.43 -0.13
N ARG A 52 21.02 9.82 -1.31
CA ARG A 52 20.31 10.36 -2.48
C ARG A 52 18.81 10.18 -2.41
N MET A 53 18.32 9.43 -1.41
CA MET A 53 16.91 9.18 -1.15
C MET A 53 16.49 9.79 0.20
N ARG A 54 17.26 10.76 0.71
CA ARG A 54 16.87 11.49 1.93
C ARG A 54 15.55 12.24 1.76
N GLU A 55 15.27 12.79 0.57
CA GLU A 55 13.98 13.42 0.28
C GLU A 55 12.81 12.43 0.38
N GLU A 56 13.00 11.16 -0.01
CA GLU A 56 12.00 10.10 0.22
C GLU A 56 11.77 9.84 1.69
N TRP A 57 12.86 9.78 2.46
CA TRP A 57 12.81 9.54 3.89
C TRP A 57 12.13 10.70 4.63
N ASP A 58 12.44 11.94 4.27
CA ASP A 58 11.80 13.13 4.81
C ASP A 58 10.30 13.13 4.47
N SER A 59 9.92 12.86 3.21
CA SER A 59 8.52 12.79 2.79
C SER A 59 7.75 11.64 3.43
N ALA A 60 8.34 10.44 3.51
CA ALA A 60 7.74 9.30 4.18
C ALA A 60 7.54 9.58 5.67
N ALA A 61 8.53 10.20 6.33
CA ALA A 61 8.40 10.62 7.73
C ALA A 61 7.26 11.63 7.91
N GLU A 62 7.11 12.60 7.00
CA GLU A 62 5.97 13.54 7.00
C GLU A 62 4.63 12.82 6.77
N ILE A 63 4.54 11.92 5.77
CA ILE A 63 3.29 11.20 5.45
C ILE A 63 2.85 10.31 6.60
N TYR A 64 3.79 9.66 7.29
CA TYR A 64 3.48 8.80 8.42
C TYR A 64 3.29 9.59 9.73
N ALA A 65 3.93 10.75 9.92
CA ALA A 65 3.88 11.50 11.19
C ALA A 65 2.87 12.66 11.22
N ASP A 66 2.51 13.25 10.08
CA ASP A 66 1.70 14.48 9.98
C ASP A 66 0.19 14.22 9.85
N ARG A 67 -0.27 13.01 10.20
CA ARG A 67 -1.67 12.60 10.02
C ARG A 67 -2.39 12.46 11.36
N ASP A 68 -3.17 13.49 11.70
CA ASP A 68 -3.94 13.62 12.95
C ASP A 68 -5.03 12.52 13.17
N ASP A 69 -5.30 11.69 12.16
CA ASP A 69 -6.41 10.71 12.11
C ASP A 69 -6.02 9.28 12.49
N VAL A 70 -4.74 8.90 12.39
CA VAL A 70 -4.21 7.61 12.89
C VAL A 70 -3.17 7.86 13.96
N ARG A 71 -3.24 7.10 15.05
CA ARG A 71 -2.15 7.05 16.03
C ARG A 71 -1.00 6.27 15.39
N ALA A 72 -0.19 6.91 14.57
CA ALA A 72 1.01 6.30 14.03
C ALA A 72 2.21 6.69 14.89
N ASN A 73 3.00 5.70 15.29
CA ASN A 73 4.30 5.91 15.89
C ASN A 73 5.35 5.61 14.82
N VAL A 74 6.10 6.64 14.43
CA VAL A 74 7.08 6.54 13.35
C VAL A 74 8.49 6.60 13.92
N THR A 75 9.26 5.55 13.69
CA THR A 75 10.69 5.49 13.97
C THR A 75 11.46 5.64 12.67
N CYS A 76 12.19 6.75 12.54
CA CYS A 76 12.98 7.02 11.34
C CYS A 76 14.49 6.94 11.65
N GLU A 77 15.21 6.10 10.92
CA GLU A 77 16.64 5.86 11.09
C GLU A 77 17.38 6.05 9.75
N PHE A 78 18.60 6.60 9.82
CA PHE A 78 19.39 6.94 8.63
C PHE A 78 20.83 6.42 8.74
N ASP A 79 21.38 5.90 7.65
CA ASP A 79 22.77 5.41 7.52
C ASP A 79 23.15 4.36 8.59
N VAL A 80 22.26 3.39 8.81
CA VAL A 80 22.42 2.37 9.85
C VAL A 80 23.45 1.30 9.46
N SER A 81 24.11 0.75 10.48
CA SER A 81 25.01 -0.41 10.32
C SER A 81 24.21 -1.70 10.12
N THR A 82 24.89 -2.75 9.64
CA THR A 82 24.34 -4.11 9.53
C THR A 82 23.78 -4.63 10.86
N ALA A 83 24.46 -4.32 11.97
CA ALA A 83 24.00 -4.68 13.31
C ALA A 83 22.72 -3.94 13.70
N ARG A 84 22.67 -2.61 13.48
CA ARG A 84 21.47 -1.82 13.80
C ARG A 84 20.28 -2.16 12.90
N LEU A 85 20.51 -2.40 11.60
CA LEU A 85 19.46 -2.85 10.69
C LEU A 85 18.87 -4.19 11.13
N ARG A 86 19.71 -5.12 11.57
CA ARG A 86 19.25 -6.40 12.13
C ARG A 86 18.42 -6.22 13.39
N ASP A 87 18.84 -5.34 14.29
CA ASP A 87 18.08 -5.04 15.51
C ASP A 87 16.71 -4.45 15.15
N LEU A 88 16.67 -3.47 14.23
CA LEU A 88 15.43 -2.83 13.77
C LEU A 88 14.48 -3.82 13.08
N LEU A 89 14.98 -4.76 12.27
CA LEU A 89 14.16 -5.81 11.67
C LEU A 89 13.56 -6.78 12.70
N ALA A 90 14.21 -6.96 13.84
CA ALA A 90 13.76 -7.83 14.92
C ALA A 90 12.79 -7.14 15.89
N GLU A 91 12.71 -5.81 15.87
CA GLU A 91 11.74 -5.03 16.64
C GLU A 91 10.32 -5.22 16.06
N ASP A 92 9.31 -5.25 16.93
CA ASP A 92 7.91 -5.37 16.52
C ASP A 92 7.48 -4.07 15.81
N THR A 93 6.99 -4.20 14.57
CA THR A 93 6.47 -3.08 13.79
C THR A 93 5.39 -3.56 12.83
N ASP A 94 4.36 -2.77 12.60
CA ASP A 94 3.31 -3.10 11.64
C ASP A 94 3.83 -2.94 10.20
N MET A 95 4.67 -1.92 9.96
CA MET A 95 5.31 -1.68 8.66
C MET A 95 6.78 -1.30 8.80
N PHE A 96 7.64 -2.11 8.19
CA PHE A 96 9.06 -1.79 7.99
C PHE A 96 9.32 -1.30 6.57
N HIS A 97 9.74 -0.06 6.40
CA HIS A 97 10.05 0.53 5.09
C HIS A 97 11.55 0.76 4.96
N PHE A 98 12.20 -0.02 4.10
CA PHE A 98 13.61 0.17 3.75
C PHE A 98 13.74 0.96 2.45
N VAL A 99 14.56 2.01 2.48
CA VAL A 99 14.93 2.84 1.34
C VAL A 99 16.43 2.76 1.13
N GLY A 100 16.86 2.28 -0.04
CA GLY A 100 18.26 2.30 -0.42
C GLY A 100 18.68 1.14 -1.30
N HIS A 101 19.98 0.89 -1.36
CA HIS A 101 20.51 -0.14 -2.22
C HIS A 101 20.32 -1.54 -1.64
N ILE A 102 19.57 -2.34 -2.38
CA ILE A 102 19.48 -3.79 -2.22
C ILE A 102 20.11 -4.40 -3.46
N ASP A 103 20.98 -5.37 -3.28
CA ASP A 103 21.47 -6.21 -4.37
C ASP A 103 21.28 -7.68 -4.03
N GLY A 104 21.71 -8.57 -4.93
CA GLY A 104 21.55 -10.02 -4.73
C GLY A 104 22.30 -10.58 -3.51
N LEU A 105 23.11 -9.79 -2.80
CA LEU A 105 23.78 -10.16 -1.57
C LEU A 105 23.10 -9.61 -0.31
N GLY A 106 22.19 -8.64 -0.44
CA GLY A 106 21.44 -8.09 0.68
C GLY A 106 21.34 -6.56 0.71
N PHE A 107 21.00 -6.04 1.90
CA PHE A 107 20.86 -4.63 2.20
C PHE A 107 22.23 -3.96 2.37
N GLN A 108 22.51 -2.94 1.58
CA GLN A 108 23.72 -2.13 1.78
C GLN A 108 23.58 -1.26 3.04
N CYS A 109 24.60 -1.30 3.88
CA CYS A 109 24.70 -0.61 5.16
C CYS A 109 26.02 0.16 5.24
N SER A 110 26.14 1.05 6.23
CA SER A 110 27.33 1.88 6.42
C SER A 110 28.63 1.08 6.69
N ASP A 111 28.51 -0.14 7.21
CA ASP A 111 29.64 -1.02 7.56
C ASP A 111 29.68 -2.35 6.79
N GLY A 112 28.80 -2.57 5.81
CA GLY A 112 28.77 -3.82 5.05
C GLY A 112 27.44 -4.12 4.37
N ILE A 113 27.17 -5.41 4.16
CA ILE A 113 25.93 -5.92 3.57
C ILE A 113 25.26 -6.83 4.59
N LEU A 114 23.97 -6.61 4.85
CA LEU A 114 23.14 -7.51 5.63
C LEU A 114 22.32 -8.38 4.67
N ASP A 115 22.56 -9.69 4.68
CA ASP A 115 21.74 -10.65 3.95
C ASP A 115 20.54 -11.08 4.80
N ALA A 116 19.32 -10.93 4.26
CA ALA A 116 18.06 -11.32 4.90
C ALA A 116 18.03 -12.81 5.26
N ASP A 117 18.72 -13.67 4.50
CA ASP A 117 18.82 -15.11 4.82
C ASP A 117 19.53 -15.38 6.15
N THR A 118 20.27 -14.39 6.67
CA THR A 118 20.95 -14.48 7.96
C THR A 118 20.11 -13.95 9.12
N VAL A 119 18.91 -13.41 8.85
CA VAL A 119 18.00 -12.88 9.87
C VAL A 119 17.20 -14.03 10.46
N ASP A 120 17.44 -14.34 11.75
CA ASP A 120 16.81 -15.47 12.44
C ASP A 120 15.28 -15.27 12.63
N GLY A 121 14.83 -14.02 12.62
CA GLY A 121 13.43 -13.66 12.70
C GLY A 121 13.21 -12.15 12.52
N THR A 122 12.03 -11.77 12.03
CA THR A 122 11.61 -10.37 11.94
C THR A 122 10.35 -10.12 12.75
N GLY A 123 10.28 -8.97 13.44
CA GLY A 123 9.09 -8.48 14.12
C GLY A 123 8.18 -7.65 13.20
N ALA A 124 8.59 -7.42 11.95
CA ALA A 124 7.81 -6.67 10.99
C ALA A 124 6.64 -7.50 10.45
N THR A 125 5.41 -7.00 10.59
CA THR A 125 4.21 -7.61 9.99
C THR A 125 4.24 -7.45 8.47
N THR A 126 4.51 -6.22 8.00
CA THR A 126 4.65 -5.90 6.58
C THR A 126 6.00 -5.25 6.31
N VAL A 127 6.62 -5.57 5.18
CA VAL A 127 7.86 -4.95 4.74
C VAL A 127 7.69 -4.28 3.38
N LEU A 128 8.17 -3.05 3.21
CA LEU A 128 8.32 -2.37 1.92
C LEU A 128 9.80 -2.20 1.61
N LEU A 129 10.26 -2.81 0.52
CA LEU A 129 11.66 -2.76 0.07
C LEU A 129 11.82 -1.88 -1.16
N ASN A 130 12.00 -0.58 -0.93
CA ASN A 130 12.36 0.41 -1.95
C ASN A 130 13.86 0.35 -2.26
N GLY A 131 14.25 -0.78 -2.86
CA GLY A 131 15.57 -1.03 -3.41
C GLY A 131 15.47 -1.91 -4.63
N CYS A 132 16.38 -1.74 -5.58
CA CYS A 132 16.38 -2.49 -6.83
C CYS A 132 16.46 -4.01 -6.60
N ARG A 133 15.67 -4.78 -7.34
CA ARG A 133 15.71 -6.25 -7.35
C ARG A 133 15.64 -6.89 -5.95
N SER A 134 14.76 -6.36 -5.11
CA SER A 134 14.63 -6.76 -3.70
C SER A 134 13.84 -8.06 -3.46
N HIS A 135 13.41 -8.75 -4.53
CA HIS A 135 12.58 -9.96 -4.45
C HIS A 135 13.11 -11.02 -3.48
N ASP A 136 14.36 -11.48 -3.66
CA ASP A 136 14.88 -12.60 -2.88
C ASP A 136 14.98 -12.24 -1.40
N GLN A 137 15.42 -11.01 -1.09
CA GLN A 137 15.50 -10.51 0.28
C GLN A 137 14.12 -10.38 0.94
N GLY A 138 13.09 -9.96 0.19
CA GLY A 138 11.72 -9.93 0.70
C GLY A 138 11.11 -11.32 0.90
N VAL A 139 11.46 -12.30 0.06
CA VAL A 139 11.10 -13.72 0.30
C VAL A 139 11.69 -14.18 1.63
N SER A 140 12.98 -13.93 1.86
CA SER A 140 13.67 -14.32 3.10
C SER A 140 13.04 -13.66 4.33
N LEU A 141 12.62 -12.39 4.25
CA LEU A 141 11.94 -11.72 5.36
C LEU A 141 10.54 -12.31 5.65
N VAL A 142 9.80 -12.71 4.62
CA VAL A 142 8.52 -13.43 4.81
C VAL A 142 8.75 -14.81 5.43
N GLU A 143 9.81 -15.52 5.02
CA GLU A 143 10.20 -16.79 5.63
C GLU A 143 10.65 -16.61 7.09
N ALA A 144 11.28 -15.48 7.42
CA ALA A 144 11.76 -15.13 8.75
C ALA A 144 10.66 -14.63 9.71
N GLY A 145 9.48 -14.25 9.23
CA GLY A 145 8.41 -13.79 10.13
C GLY A 145 7.35 -12.89 9.50
N ALA A 146 7.69 -12.13 8.46
CA ALA A 146 6.76 -11.16 7.90
C ALA A 146 5.55 -11.82 7.22
N ASN A 147 4.39 -11.20 7.32
CA ASN A 147 3.18 -11.65 6.63
C ASN A 147 3.18 -11.22 5.16
N ALA A 148 3.78 -10.08 4.85
CA ALA A 148 3.88 -9.59 3.47
C ALA A 148 5.14 -8.77 3.24
N ALA A 149 5.68 -8.86 2.03
CA ALA A 149 6.74 -7.99 1.55
C ALA A 149 6.36 -7.39 0.19
N VAL A 150 6.49 -6.08 0.05
CA VAL A 150 6.46 -5.38 -1.24
C VAL A 150 7.89 -5.25 -1.72
N VAL A 151 8.16 -5.83 -2.89
CA VAL A 151 9.50 -5.97 -3.45
C VAL A 151 9.52 -5.48 -4.88
N SER A 152 10.71 -5.14 -5.37
CA SER A 152 10.93 -4.81 -6.76
C SER A 152 11.57 -5.98 -7.52
N LEU A 153 11.18 -6.15 -8.77
CA LEU A 153 11.77 -7.11 -9.70
C LEU A 153 12.89 -6.49 -10.55
N GLY A 154 12.87 -5.17 -10.71
CA GLY A 154 13.71 -4.41 -11.63
C GLY A 154 14.54 -3.34 -10.94
N ASP A 155 15.16 -2.50 -11.77
CA ASP A 155 15.91 -1.33 -11.32
C ASP A 155 14.94 -0.15 -11.17
N LEU A 156 15.01 0.53 -10.03
CA LEU A 156 14.17 1.67 -9.68
C LEU A 156 14.94 2.98 -9.85
N TRP A 157 14.27 4.03 -10.29
CA TRP A 157 14.79 5.40 -10.16
C TRP A 157 14.14 6.07 -8.96
N ASN A 158 14.89 6.94 -8.28
CA ASN A 158 14.52 7.49 -6.98
C ASN A 158 13.10 8.07 -6.98
N GLU A 159 12.81 9.04 -7.87
CA GLU A 159 11.49 9.71 -7.92
C GLU A 159 10.29 8.76 -8.05
N GLY A 160 10.44 7.63 -8.75
CA GLY A 160 9.35 6.67 -8.93
C GLY A 160 9.20 5.72 -7.73
N ALA A 161 10.29 5.44 -7.01
CA ALA A 161 10.25 4.67 -5.77
C ALA A 161 9.56 5.48 -4.65
N VAL A 162 9.82 6.79 -4.61
CA VAL A 162 9.09 7.75 -3.76
C VAL A 162 7.59 7.67 -4.07
N GLU A 163 7.19 7.93 -5.33
CA GLU A 163 5.78 7.92 -5.74
C GLU A 163 5.05 6.62 -5.33
N VAL A 164 5.68 5.47 -5.54
CA VAL A 164 5.14 4.16 -5.16
C VAL A 164 4.99 4.03 -3.65
N GLY A 165 6.04 4.36 -2.89
CA GLY A 165 6.04 4.27 -1.43
C GLY A 165 4.97 5.15 -0.79
N GLU A 166 4.90 6.42 -1.21
CA GLU A 166 3.90 7.38 -0.73
C GLU A 166 2.47 6.95 -1.06
N THR A 167 2.25 6.49 -2.30
CA THR A 167 0.92 6.05 -2.74
C THR A 167 0.47 4.81 -1.97
N LEU A 168 1.36 3.84 -1.81
CA LEU A 168 1.09 2.61 -1.08
C LEU A 168 0.78 2.91 0.39
N ALA A 169 1.60 3.74 1.03
CA ALA A 169 1.40 4.19 2.41
C ALA A 169 0.01 4.82 2.61
N ARG A 170 -0.35 5.78 1.74
CA ARG A 170 -1.65 6.46 1.79
C ARG A 170 -2.81 5.48 1.59
N LEU A 171 -2.73 4.57 0.63
CA LEU A 171 -3.80 3.58 0.41
C LEU A 171 -3.97 2.64 1.60
N MET A 172 -2.87 2.14 2.17
CA MET A 172 -2.94 1.26 3.33
C MET A 172 -3.49 1.98 4.58
N HIS A 173 -3.19 3.28 4.73
CA HIS A 173 -3.80 4.14 5.74
C HIS A 173 -5.33 4.21 5.60
N TYR A 174 -5.86 4.26 4.37
CA TYR A 174 -7.31 4.19 4.10
C TYR A 174 -7.92 2.79 4.31
N GLY A 175 -7.13 1.84 4.81
CA GLY A 175 -7.54 0.48 5.14
C GLY A 175 -7.52 -0.50 3.97
N PHE A 176 -6.97 -0.09 2.82
CA PHE A 176 -6.75 -1.01 1.71
C PHE A 176 -5.77 -2.10 2.13
N SER A 177 -6.07 -3.35 1.78
CA SER A 177 -5.08 -4.41 1.93
C SER A 177 -3.91 -4.17 0.99
N ILE A 178 -2.74 -4.70 1.34
CA ILE A 178 -1.53 -4.52 0.55
C ILE A 178 -1.68 -5.00 -0.89
N GLY A 179 -2.44 -6.07 -1.13
CA GLY A 179 -2.77 -6.56 -2.47
C GLY A 179 -3.61 -5.58 -3.31
N HIS A 180 -4.67 -5.02 -2.71
CA HIS A 180 -5.50 -4.02 -3.40
C HIS A 180 -4.73 -2.72 -3.64
N ALA A 181 -4.00 -2.25 -2.63
CA ALA A 181 -3.18 -1.07 -2.74
C ALA A 181 -2.12 -1.22 -3.84
N MET A 182 -1.43 -2.37 -3.91
CA MET A 182 -0.47 -2.64 -4.97
C MET A 182 -1.08 -2.81 -6.36
N THR A 183 -2.35 -3.21 -6.45
CA THR A 183 -3.07 -3.24 -7.72
C THR A 183 -3.32 -1.81 -8.22
N ILE A 184 -3.80 -0.92 -7.35
CA ILE A 184 -4.01 0.50 -7.66
C ILE A 184 -2.68 1.19 -8.03
N VAL A 185 -1.62 0.95 -7.25
CA VAL A 185 -0.26 1.45 -7.53
C VAL A 185 0.20 1.00 -8.92
N ARG A 186 0.02 -0.28 -9.27
CA ARG A 186 0.42 -0.83 -10.58
C ARG A 186 -0.29 -0.15 -11.75
N GLU A 187 -1.55 0.21 -11.57
CA GLU A 187 -2.37 0.82 -12.62
C GLU A 187 -2.09 2.32 -12.78
N HIS A 188 -1.72 3.02 -11.70
CA HIS A 188 -1.74 4.48 -11.68
C HIS A 188 -0.39 5.18 -11.39
N THR A 189 0.67 4.45 -11.04
CA THR A 189 2.01 5.04 -10.82
C THR A 189 3.01 4.66 -11.91
N SER A 190 4.10 5.41 -12.01
CA SER A 190 5.10 5.24 -13.08
C SER A 190 5.88 3.94 -12.97
N LEU A 191 6.22 3.50 -11.75
CA LEU A 191 7.01 2.29 -11.47
C LEU A 191 6.21 1.13 -10.89
N GLY A 192 4.89 1.26 -10.71
CA GLY A 192 4.09 0.23 -10.04
C GLY A 192 4.16 -1.18 -10.66
N LYS A 193 4.49 -1.29 -11.95
CA LYS A 193 4.70 -2.57 -12.65
C LYS A 193 5.99 -3.29 -12.24
N GLU A 194 6.99 -2.57 -11.75
CA GLU A 194 8.25 -3.12 -11.27
C GLU A 194 8.13 -3.70 -9.85
N TYR A 195 7.04 -3.41 -9.16
CA TYR A 195 6.76 -3.90 -7.81
C TYR A 195 5.84 -5.11 -7.81
N MET A 196 5.96 -5.93 -6.77
CA MET A 196 5.07 -7.06 -6.51
C MET A 196 4.94 -7.33 -5.02
N VAL A 197 3.88 -8.03 -4.65
CA VAL A 197 3.68 -8.52 -3.28
C VAL A 197 4.17 -9.96 -3.19
N VAL A 198 4.85 -10.28 -2.11
CA VAL A 198 5.23 -11.64 -1.70
C VAL A 198 4.61 -11.91 -0.33
N GLY A 199 3.98 -13.07 -0.14
CA GLY A 199 3.32 -13.44 1.12
C GLY A 199 1.80 -13.34 1.06
N ASN A 200 1.19 -12.79 2.10
CA ASN A 200 -0.25 -12.65 2.27
C ASN A 200 -0.74 -11.26 1.78
N PRO A 201 -1.50 -11.17 0.68
CA PRO A 201 -1.94 -9.88 0.16
C PRO A 201 -3.13 -9.27 0.92
N SER A 202 -3.75 -10.03 1.82
CA SER A 202 -4.89 -9.58 2.62
C SER A 202 -4.49 -8.80 3.86
N VAL A 203 -3.19 -8.62 4.12
CA VAL A 203 -2.68 -7.83 5.25
C VAL A 203 -3.14 -6.36 5.11
N THR A 204 -3.66 -5.81 6.19
CA THR A 204 -4.11 -4.41 6.33
C THR A 204 -3.39 -3.78 7.50
N LEU A 205 -2.92 -2.54 7.35
CA LEU A 205 -2.26 -1.77 8.41
C LEU A 205 -3.27 -1.11 9.35
N CYS A 206 -4.18 -0.34 8.76
CA CYS A 206 -5.23 0.37 9.49
C CYS A 206 -6.60 -0.23 9.17
N GLN A 207 -7.56 -0.03 10.07
CA GLN A 207 -8.97 -0.23 9.72
C GLN A 207 -9.50 1.04 9.04
N SER A 208 -10.27 0.88 7.96
CA SER A 208 -10.96 2.02 7.35
C SER A 208 -12.06 2.53 8.29
N GLU A 209 -12.12 3.85 8.51
CA GLU A 209 -13.17 4.46 9.36
C GLU A 209 -14.59 4.11 8.88
N ASN A 210 -14.76 3.99 7.56
CA ASN A 210 -16.04 3.70 6.90
C ASN A 210 -16.28 2.20 6.66
N GLY A 211 -15.43 1.33 7.22
CA GLY A 211 -15.56 -0.12 7.12
C GLY A 211 -14.83 -0.71 5.92
N ILE A 212 -15.50 -0.86 4.76
CA ILE A 212 -14.87 -1.42 3.56
C ILE A 212 -14.23 -0.29 2.76
N PRO A 213 -12.92 -0.35 2.44
CA PRO A 213 -12.26 0.66 1.63
C PRO A 213 -12.97 0.86 0.30
N CYS A 214 -13.19 2.12 -0.06
CA CYS A 214 -13.82 2.52 -1.31
C CYS A 214 -13.03 3.63 -1.99
N MET A 215 -13.14 3.73 -3.31
CA MET A 215 -12.66 4.87 -4.10
C MET A 215 -13.76 5.39 -5.01
N TYR A 216 -13.71 6.69 -5.30
CA TYR A 216 -14.54 7.29 -6.33
C TYR A 216 -13.77 7.42 -7.64
N HIS A 217 -14.38 6.93 -8.73
CA HIS A 217 -13.89 7.13 -10.08
C HIS A 217 -14.72 8.24 -10.72
N VAL A 218 -14.06 9.36 -10.97
CA VAL A 218 -14.63 10.57 -11.56
C VAL A 218 -14.26 10.61 -13.05
N SER A 219 -15.28 10.72 -13.90
CA SER A 219 -15.09 10.96 -15.32
C SER A 219 -15.85 12.22 -15.74
N ASP A 220 -15.12 13.16 -16.33
CA ASP A 220 -15.68 14.37 -16.89
C ASP A 220 -16.00 14.13 -18.36
N GLU A 221 -17.28 14.00 -18.71
CA GLU A 221 -17.65 13.82 -20.11
C GLU A 221 -17.94 15.14 -20.84
N GLU A 222 -18.22 16.27 -20.18
CA GLU A 222 -18.58 17.50 -20.89
C GLU A 222 -18.28 18.78 -20.07
N ALA A 223 -17.29 19.56 -20.52
CA ALA A 223 -16.91 20.87 -19.97
C ALA A 223 -18.03 21.93 -20.00
N GLU A 224 -19.18 21.61 -20.60
CA GLU A 224 -20.36 22.48 -20.69
C GLU A 224 -21.40 22.23 -19.58
N THR A 225 -21.23 21.18 -18.75
CA THR A 225 -22.16 20.88 -17.66
C THR A 225 -21.50 21.04 -16.29
N GLU A 226 -22.22 21.58 -15.30
CA GLU A 226 -21.77 21.69 -13.89
C GLU A 226 -21.78 20.34 -13.14
N THR A 227 -21.85 19.21 -13.86
CA THR A 227 -22.00 17.87 -13.28
C THR A 227 -21.05 16.89 -13.93
N PHE A 228 -20.54 15.93 -13.15
CA PHE A 228 -19.67 14.86 -13.63
C PHE A 228 -20.22 13.49 -13.22
N GLU A 229 -19.80 12.43 -13.93
CA GLU A 229 -20.12 11.05 -13.53
C GLU A 229 -19.16 10.60 -12.43
N VAL A 230 -19.73 9.97 -11.40
CA VAL A 230 -19.01 9.34 -10.30
C VAL A 230 -19.42 7.89 -10.22
N LYS A 231 -18.43 7.00 -10.17
CA LYS A 231 -18.61 5.59 -9.83
C LYS A 231 -17.95 5.29 -8.51
N ILE A 232 -18.51 4.36 -7.76
CA ILE A 232 -17.94 3.88 -6.50
C ILE A 232 -17.28 2.54 -6.77
N TYR A 233 -16.05 2.36 -6.32
CA TYR A 233 -15.36 1.09 -6.35
C TYR A 233 -15.06 0.65 -4.93
N SER A 234 -15.48 -0.57 -4.57
CA SER A 234 -15.26 -1.14 -3.25
C SER A 234 -14.23 -2.27 -3.30
N TYR A 235 -13.34 -2.28 -2.31
CA TYR A 235 -12.21 -3.20 -2.21
C TYR A 235 -12.39 -4.08 -0.97
N PRO A 236 -12.90 -5.32 -1.12
CA PRO A 236 -13.21 -6.17 0.01
C PRO A 236 -11.98 -6.48 0.86
N ILE A 237 -12.13 -6.44 2.19
CA ILE A 237 -11.08 -6.87 3.12
C ILE A 237 -11.60 -8.00 4.02
N TRP A 238 -10.69 -8.77 4.61
CA TRP A 238 -11.02 -10.01 5.33
C TRP A 238 -12.00 -9.83 6.50
N GLY A 239 -12.02 -8.63 7.10
CA GLY A 239 -12.96 -8.27 8.18
C GLY A 239 -14.44 -8.26 7.77
N PHE A 240 -14.76 -8.32 6.46
CA PHE A 240 -16.13 -8.33 5.95
C PHE A 240 -16.40 -9.60 5.15
N SER A 241 -17.51 -10.27 5.46
CA SER A 241 -17.90 -11.53 4.81
C SER A 241 -18.49 -11.32 3.41
N ILE A 242 -18.50 -12.39 2.62
CA ILE A 242 -19.21 -12.44 1.33
C ILE A 242 -20.66 -11.96 1.50
N GLY A 243 -21.08 -11.04 0.64
CA GLY A 243 -22.41 -10.44 0.69
C GLY A 243 -22.50 -9.19 1.55
N ALA A 244 -21.38 -8.70 2.09
CA ALA A 244 -21.32 -7.36 2.67
C ALA A 244 -21.81 -6.31 1.66
N THR A 245 -22.45 -5.26 2.17
CA THR A 245 -23.05 -4.21 1.36
C THR A 245 -22.57 -2.84 1.79
N ILE A 246 -22.48 -1.92 0.83
CA ILE A 246 -22.23 -0.49 1.09
C ILE A 246 -23.41 0.37 0.63
N VAL A 247 -23.47 1.58 1.20
CA VAL A 247 -24.38 2.67 0.83
C VAL A 247 -23.54 3.93 0.74
N SER A 248 -23.74 4.72 -0.33
CA SER A 248 -23.08 6.01 -0.47
C SER A 248 -23.89 7.12 0.17
N TYR A 249 -23.20 8.11 0.71
CA TYR A 249 -23.81 9.36 1.18
C TYR A 249 -24.01 10.38 0.05
N LEU A 250 -23.48 10.12 -1.16
CA LEU A 250 -23.72 11.00 -2.31
C LEU A 250 -25.22 11.01 -2.68
N PRO A 251 -25.78 12.20 -2.94
CA PRO A 251 -27.15 12.31 -3.44
C PRO A 251 -27.36 11.42 -4.68
N LYS A 252 -28.56 10.82 -4.79
CA LYS A 252 -28.99 9.90 -5.87
C LYS A 252 -28.51 8.45 -5.79
N PHE A 253 -27.55 8.12 -4.93
CA PHE A 253 -27.23 6.72 -4.61
C PHE A 253 -28.26 6.12 -3.64
N GLU A 254 -29.47 5.82 -4.12
CA GLU A 254 -30.60 5.38 -3.29
C GLU A 254 -30.64 3.87 -2.98
N ARG A 255 -29.63 3.11 -3.44
CA ARG A 255 -29.59 1.63 -3.35
C ARG A 255 -28.40 1.14 -2.53
N GLN A 256 -28.56 -0.04 -1.95
CA GLN A 256 -27.46 -0.83 -1.40
C GLN A 256 -26.76 -1.59 -2.54
N TYR A 257 -25.43 -1.63 -2.48
CA TYR A 257 -24.60 -2.37 -3.44
C TYR A 257 -23.84 -3.47 -2.71
N ILE A 258 -23.58 -4.59 -3.38
CA ILE A 258 -22.63 -5.58 -2.85
C ILE A 258 -21.24 -4.95 -2.91
N ALA A 259 -20.52 -5.00 -1.80
CA ALA A 259 -19.26 -4.31 -1.58
C ALA A 259 -18.07 -4.99 -2.29
N VAL A 260 -18.11 -5.04 -3.63
CA VAL A 260 -17.05 -5.61 -4.47
C VAL A 260 -17.04 -4.95 -5.85
N GLY A 261 -15.90 -4.33 -6.20
CA GLY A 261 -15.73 -3.68 -7.49
C GLY A 261 -16.70 -2.51 -7.68
N GLU A 262 -17.23 -2.34 -8.88
CA GLU A 262 -18.14 -1.23 -9.21
C GLU A 262 -19.47 -1.32 -8.42
N CYS A 263 -19.66 -0.39 -7.51
CA CYS A 263 -20.79 -0.26 -6.59
C CYS A 263 -21.71 0.91 -6.98
N GLY A 264 -22.11 0.93 -8.25
CA GLY A 264 -23.03 1.94 -8.79
C GLY A 264 -22.35 3.16 -9.38
N LYS A 265 -23.16 3.95 -10.08
CA LYS A 265 -22.74 5.15 -10.80
C LYS A 265 -23.85 6.18 -10.81
N GLU A 266 -23.52 7.44 -10.61
CA GLU A 266 -24.47 8.56 -10.68
C GLU A 266 -23.78 9.83 -11.16
N ARG A 267 -24.57 10.87 -11.45
CA ARG A 267 -24.06 12.21 -11.74
C ARG A 267 -24.26 13.15 -10.55
N THR A 268 -23.21 13.87 -10.18
CA THR A 268 -23.20 14.80 -9.04
C THR A 268 -22.60 16.14 -9.45
N THR A 269 -22.80 17.17 -8.62
CA THR A 269 -22.07 18.45 -8.73
C THR A 269 -20.79 18.42 -7.88
N ILE A 270 -19.90 19.38 -8.11
CA ILE A 270 -18.68 19.54 -7.28
C ILE A 270 -19.02 19.88 -5.83
N ASP A 271 -20.08 20.64 -5.59
CA ASP A 271 -20.51 21.05 -4.25
C ASP A 271 -21.06 19.85 -3.47
N GLU A 272 -21.94 19.04 -4.07
CA GLU A 272 -22.46 17.81 -3.47
C GLU A 272 -21.34 16.80 -3.17
N PHE A 273 -20.32 16.73 -4.04
CA PHE A 273 -19.18 15.84 -3.85
C PHE A 273 -18.23 16.32 -2.75
N ARG A 274 -17.99 17.64 -2.67
CA ARG A 274 -17.22 18.26 -1.56
C ARG A 274 -17.87 17.99 -0.21
N GLU A 275 -19.18 18.16 -0.08
CA GLU A 275 -19.89 17.93 1.19
C GLU A 275 -19.71 16.51 1.75
N VAL A 276 -19.54 15.50 0.88
CA VAL A 276 -19.31 14.12 1.30
C VAL A 276 -17.84 13.85 1.65
N LEU A 277 -16.91 14.57 1.03
CA LEU A 277 -15.46 14.38 1.18
C LEU A 277 -14.79 15.35 2.17
N ASP A 278 -15.51 16.33 2.69
CA ASP A 278 -15.01 17.43 3.55
C ASP A 278 -14.33 16.97 4.86
N SER A 279 -14.41 15.68 5.18
CA SER A 279 -13.87 15.14 6.42
C SER A 279 -12.40 14.69 6.28
N TYR A 280 -11.96 14.15 5.12
CA TYR A 280 -10.62 13.55 4.94
C TYR A 280 -10.13 13.48 3.47
N SER A 281 -8.80 13.36 3.28
CA SER A 281 -8.09 13.27 1.98
C SER A 281 -8.26 11.90 1.27
N GLU A 282 -9.46 11.56 0.83
CA GLU A 282 -9.75 10.26 0.20
C GLU A 282 -9.07 10.06 -1.18
N PRO A 283 -8.68 8.82 -1.53
CA PRO A 283 -8.14 8.50 -2.85
C PRO A 283 -9.22 8.53 -3.94
N LEU A 284 -8.91 9.17 -5.06
CA LEU A 284 -9.79 9.37 -6.21
C LEU A 284 -9.10 8.94 -7.51
N ILE A 285 -9.87 8.35 -8.43
CA ILE A 285 -9.44 8.19 -9.83
C ILE A 285 -10.16 9.23 -10.68
N VAL A 286 -9.46 10.28 -11.10
CA VAL A 286 -10.01 11.32 -11.96
C VAL A 286 -9.48 11.17 -13.37
N ASN A 287 -10.37 10.91 -14.33
CA ASN A 287 -10.01 10.71 -15.74
C ASN A 287 -8.86 9.69 -15.94
N GLY A 288 -8.87 8.62 -15.15
CA GLY A 288 -7.87 7.54 -15.18
C GLY A 288 -6.58 7.82 -14.43
N LYS A 289 -6.46 8.95 -13.72
CA LYS A 289 -5.29 9.30 -12.91
C LYS A 289 -5.64 9.25 -11.43
N LEU A 290 -4.78 8.62 -10.63
CA LEU A 290 -4.88 8.66 -9.18
C LEU A 290 -4.55 10.07 -8.68
N THR A 291 -5.38 10.56 -7.78
CA THR A 291 -5.22 11.81 -7.05
C THR A 291 -5.92 11.67 -5.69
N TRP A 292 -5.88 12.70 -4.87
CA TRP A 292 -6.58 12.74 -3.60
C TRP A 292 -7.55 13.91 -3.55
N SER A 293 -8.57 13.79 -2.68
CA SER A 293 -9.67 14.75 -2.62
C SER A 293 -9.22 16.15 -2.22
N ASP A 294 -8.28 16.30 -1.29
CA ASP A 294 -7.65 17.55 -0.89
C ASP A 294 -7.02 18.30 -2.08
N VAL A 295 -6.19 17.59 -2.85
CA VAL A 295 -5.50 18.13 -4.02
C VAL A 295 -6.47 18.46 -5.14
N TRP A 296 -7.47 17.60 -5.38
CA TRP A 296 -8.39 17.76 -6.50
C TRP A 296 -9.47 18.82 -6.23
N LEU A 297 -9.95 18.91 -5.00
CA LEU A 297 -11.00 19.84 -4.58
C LEU A 297 -10.45 21.18 -4.10
N ASP A 298 -9.13 21.30 -3.91
CA ASP A 298 -8.45 22.48 -3.35
C ASP A 298 -8.99 22.80 -1.94
N ILE A 299 -9.07 21.77 -1.08
CA ILE A 299 -9.57 21.84 0.31
C ILE A 299 -8.48 21.48 1.31
#